data_AF-A0A7K6PPH9-F1
#
_entry.id   AF-A0A7K6PPH9-F1
#
_cell.length_a   1.000
_cell.length_b   1.000
_cell.length_c   1.000
_cell.angle_alpha   90.00
_cell.angle_beta   90.00
_cell.angle_gamma   90.00
#
_symmetry.space_group_name_H-M   'P 1'
#
loop_
_entity.id
_entity.type
_entity.pdbx_description
1 polymer ?
#
loop_
_entity_poly.entity_id
_entity_poly.type
_entity_poly.pdbx_seq_one_letter_code
_entity_poly.pdbx_strand_id
1 'polypeptide(L)'
;ACALGRTQPPPRMAVRCLPAAACFSAHIASVSYTEARGACHQRQGSLAWVSGEPELRLLLALLAEAAAPTPALFWVGLKRNASAC
;
A
#
# COMPACT_ATOMS: atom_id res chain seq x y z
N ALA A 1 1.55 -1.77 3.32
CA ALA A 1 1.64 -1.08 2.01
C ALA A 1 0.92 0.26 2.08
N CYS A 2 1.43 1.29 1.41
CA CYS A 2 0.87 2.65 1.39
C CYS A 2 0.40 3.03 -0.02
N ALA A 3 -0.75 3.66 -0.15
CA ALA A 3 -1.17 4.38 -1.35
C ALA A 3 -0.66 5.82 -1.30
N LEU A 4 -0.02 6.35 -2.34
CA LEU A 4 0.55 7.71 -2.36
C LEU A 4 -0.30 8.67 -3.21
N GLY A 5 -0.37 9.94 -2.80
CA GLY A 5 -0.77 11.05 -3.67
C GLY A 5 0.25 11.35 -4.78
N ARG A 6 -0.14 12.11 -5.82
CA ARG A 6 0.70 12.42 -6.99
C ARG A 6 1.89 13.31 -6.62
N THR A 7 2.98 12.71 -6.11
CA THR A 7 4.32 13.33 -6.03
C THR A 7 5.40 12.25 -6.18
N GLN A 8 6.42 12.59 -6.97
CA GLN A 8 7.50 11.75 -7.50
C GLN A 8 8.24 10.90 -6.42
N PRO A 9 8.63 9.63 -6.71
CA PRO A 9 9.14 8.74 -5.67
C PRO A 9 10.65 8.92 -5.39
N PRO A 10 11.10 8.89 -4.12
CA PRO A 10 12.51 8.75 -3.75
C PRO A 10 12.97 7.28 -3.88
N PRO A 11 14.30 7.00 -3.91
CA PRO A 11 14.84 5.75 -4.43
C PRO A 11 14.71 4.57 -3.46
N ARG A 12 14.57 3.37 -4.03
CA ARG A 12 14.50 2.01 -3.42
C ARG A 12 13.15 1.51 -2.94
N MET A 13 12.08 2.29 -3.07
CA MET A 13 10.73 1.75 -2.84
C MET A 13 10.17 1.22 -4.16
N ALA A 14 9.76 -0.05 -4.17
CA ALA A 14 8.92 -0.55 -5.25
C ALA A 14 7.61 0.27 -5.21
N VAL A 15 7.40 1.07 -6.25
CA VAL A 15 6.17 1.83 -6.48
C VAL A 15 5.54 1.32 -7.76
N ARG A 16 4.23 1.10 -7.72
CA ARG A 16 3.43 0.67 -8.88
C ARG A 16 2.19 1.55 -8.96
N CYS A 17 1.91 2.11 -10.13
CA CYS A 17 0.78 3.01 -10.34
C CYS A 17 -0.17 2.44 -11.39
N LEU A 18 -1.46 2.63 -11.17
CA LEU A 18 -2.49 2.41 -12.19
C LEU A 18 -2.73 3.72 -12.96
N PRO A 19 -2.81 3.70 -14.31
CA PRO A 19 -2.87 4.90 -15.17
C PRO A 19 -4.01 5.91 -14.87
N ALA A 20 -5.04 5.53 -14.12
CA ALA A 20 -6.16 6.39 -13.72
C ALA A 20 -6.62 6.15 -12.27
N ALA A 21 -5.81 5.50 -11.45
CA ALA A 21 -6.15 5.16 -10.07
C ALA A 21 -4.97 5.45 -9.13
N ALA A 22 -4.91 4.75 -7.99
CA ALA A 22 -3.90 4.99 -6.98
C ALA A 22 -2.51 4.46 -7.38
N CYS A 23 -1.47 5.07 -6.79
CA CYS A 23 -0.12 4.51 -6.73
C CYS A 23 0.08 3.78 -5.42
N PHE A 24 0.66 2.58 -5.47
CA PHE A 24 0.96 1.73 -4.33
C PHE A 24 2.45 1.65 -4.10
N SER A 25 2.83 1.60 -2.82
CA SER A 25 4.20 1.39 -2.37
C SER A 25 4.24 0.37 -1.23
N ALA A 26 5.27 -0.47 -1.22
CA ALA A 26 5.49 -1.46 -0.18
C ALA A 26 6.64 -1.03 0.74
N HIS A 27 6.49 -1.28 2.04
CA HIS A 27 7.44 -0.90 3.07
C HIS A 27 7.55 -2.06 4.04
N ILE A 28 8.77 -2.54 4.28
CA ILE A 28 9.05 -3.56 5.28
C ILE A 28 9.37 -2.87 6.59
N ALA A 29 8.53 -3.09 7.60
CA ALA A 29 8.73 -2.58 8.95
C ALA A 29 8.00 -3.47 9.95
N SER A 30 8.65 -3.78 11.08
CA SER A 30 8.03 -4.50 12.20
C SER A 30 7.37 -3.49 13.14
N VAL A 31 6.16 -3.04 12.77
CA VAL A 31 5.42 -2.00 13.49
C VAL A 31 3.94 -2.38 13.64
N SER A 32 3.25 -1.78 14.60
CA SER A 32 1.82 -1.94 14.77
C SER A 32 1.02 -1.39 13.59
N TYR A 33 -0.24 -1.80 13.47
CA TYR A 33 -1.15 -1.28 12.46
C TYR A 33 -1.29 0.25 12.52
N THR A 34 -1.39 0.81 13.72
CA THR A 34 -1.54 2.26 13.96
C THR A 34 -0.30 3.03 13.51
N GLU A 35 0.89 2.51 13.81
CA GLU A 35 2.16 3.09 13.35
C GLU A 35 2.30 3.01 11.83
N ALA A 36 1.98 1.86 11.23
CA ALA A 36 1.99 1.69 9.77
C ALA A 36 1.03 2.68 9.09
N ARG A 37 -0.17 2.87 9.65
CA ARG A 37 -1.13 3.87 9.18
C ARG A 37 -0.57 5.29 9.30
N GLY A 38 0.05 5.63 10.42
CA GLY A 38 0.71 6.93 10.64
C GLY A 38 1.83 7.18 9.63
N ALA A 39 2.68 6.19 9.39
CA ALA A 39 3.78 6.28 8.40
C ALA A 39 3.26 6.48 6.97
N CYS A 40 2.17 5.82 6.57
CA CYS A 40 1.55 6.07 5.28
C CYS A 40 0.94 7.48 5.18
N HIS A 41 0.33 7.98 6.26
CA HIS A 41 -0.18 9.36 6.30
C HIS A 41 0.93 10.41 6.18
N GLN A 42 2.06 10.22 6.84
CA GLN A 42 3.24 11.10 6.72
C GLN A 42 3.78 11.17 5.28
N ARG A 43 3.55 10.11 4.49
CA ARG A 43 3.90 10.06 3.06
C ARG A 43 2.79 10.60 2.15
N GLN A 44 1.85 11.37 2.70
CA GLN A 44 0.71 11.95 1.97
C GLN A 44 -0.15 10.87 1.32
N GLY A 45 -0.37 9.79 2.08
CA GLY A 45 -1.02 8.57 1.63
C GLY A 45 -1.94 7.96 2.68
N SER A 46 -2.38 6.73 2.41
CA SER A 46 -3.11 5.89 3.36
C SER A 46 -2.60 4.46 3.30
N LEU A 47 -2.97 3.60 4.25
CA LEU A 47 -2.80 2.17 4.04
C LEU A 47 -3.54 1.75 2.75
N ALA A 48 -2.89 0.90 1.96
CA ALA A 48 -3.41 0.43 0.68
C ALA A 48 -4.70 -0.37 0.90
N TRP A 49 -5.79 0.05 0.27
CA TRP A 49 -7.04 -0.69 0.17
C TRP A 49 -7.34 -0.92 -1.31
N VAL A 50 -8.11 -1.95 -1.62
CA VAL A 50 -8.45 -2.33 -3.01
C VAL A 50 -9.97 -2.31 -3.19
N SER A 51 -10.43 -1.70 -4.27
CA SER A 51 -11.84 -1.64 -4.69
C SER A 51 -12.20 -2.73 -5.70
N GLY A 52 -11.21 -3.34 -6.34
CA GLY A 52 -11.41 -4.29 -7.41
C GLY A 52 -10.17 -5.08 -7.76
N GLU A 53 -10.36 -6.04 -8.67
CA GLU A 53 -9.36 -7.01 -9.07
C GLU A 53 -8.08 -6.41 -9.70
N PRO A 54 -8.13 -5.34 -10.53
CA PRO A 54 -6.91 -4.76 -11.09
C PRO A 54 -5.97 -4.18 -10.03
N GLU A 55 -6.53 -3.52 -9.02
CA GLU A 55 -5.78 -2.98 -7.89
C GLU A 55 -5.19 -4.10 -7.04
N LEU A 56 -5.95 -5.18 -6.81
CA LEU A 56 -5.47 -6.35 -6.08
C LEU A 56 -4.29 -7.03 -6.78
N ARG A 57 -4.38 -7.27 -8.10
CA ARG A 57 -3.27 -7.89 -8.85
C ARG A 57 -2.00 -7.04 -8.79
N LEU A 58 -2.13 -5.73 -8.98
CA LEU A 58 -0.99 -4.81 -8.91
C LEU A 58 -0.37 -4.80 -7.51
N LEU A 59 -1.20 -4.77 -6.47
CA LEU A 59 -0.74 -4.79 -5.08
C LEU A 59 -0.01 -6.10 -4.75
N LEU A 60 -0.54 -7.25 -5.16
CA LEU A 60 0.11 -8.55 -4.92
C LEU A 60 1.46 -8.67 -5.61
N ALA A 61 1.58 -8.23 -6.87
CA ALA A 61 2.85 -8.21 -7.59
C ALA A 61 3.89 -7.32 -6.86
N LEU A 62 3.45 -6.13 -6.42
CA LEU A 62 4.29 -5.22 -5.65
C LEU A 62 4.77 -5.83 -4.32
N LEU A 63 3.88 -6.51 -3.59
CA LEU A 63 4.21 -7.14 -2.32
C LEU A 63 5.16 -8.33 -2.50
N ALA A 64 5.00 -9.12 -3.57
CA ALA A 64 5.89 -10.23 -3.88
C ALA A 64 7.32 -9.74 -4.15
N GLU A 65 7.47 -8.67 -4.93
CA GLU A 65 8.76 -8.04 -5.17
C GLU A 65 9.37 -7.48 -3.87
N ALA A 66 8.56 -6.85 -3.02
CA ALA A 66 9.03 -6.25 -1.78
C ALA A 66 9.36 -7.27 -0.70
N ALA A 67 8.72 -8.45 -0.69
CA ALA A 67 9.02 -9.51 0.25
C ALA A 67 10.32 -10.26 -0.10
N ALA A 68 10.72 -10.31 -1.37
CA ALA A 68 11.88 -11.09 -1.77
C ALA A 68 13.16 -10.67 -1.01
N PRO A 69 13.93 -11.61 -0.43
CA PRO A 69 13.83 -13.07 -0.59
C PRO A 69 13.01 -13.81 0.50
N THR A 70 12.45 -13.13 1.50
CA THR A 70 11.81 -13.76 2.67
C THR A 70 10.32 -13.46 2.77
N PRO A 71 9.45 -14.44 3.10
CA PRO A 71 8.03 -14.15 3.28
C PRO A 71 7.82 -13.07 4.35
N ALA A 72 6.98 -12.09 4.03
CA ALA A 72 6.67 -10.96 4.90
C ALA A 72 5.15 -10.72 4.94
N LEU A 73 4.66 -10.30 6.10
CA LEU A 73 3.28 -9.86 6.28
C LEU A 73 3.21 -8.34 6.11
N PHE A 74 2.16 -7.87 5.45
CA PHE A 74 1.96 -6.44 5.19
C PHE A 74 0.61 -5.97 5.70
N TRP A 75 0.62 -4.84 6.40
CA TRP A 75 -0.61 -4.13 6.75
C TRP A 75 -1.27 -3.52 5.50
N VAL A 76 -2.58 -3.73 5.39
CA VAL A 76 -3.47 -3.16 4.37
C VAL A 76 -4.63 -2.42 5.03
N GLY A 77 -5.19 -1.44 4.32
CA GLY A 77 -6.33 -0.66 4.75
C GLY A 77 -7.62 -1.45 4.57
N LEU A 78 -8.53 -1.35 5.54
CA LEU A 78 -9.87 -1.88 5.42
C LEU A 78 -10.81 -0.76 4.99
N LYS A 79 -11.55 -0.99 3.90
CA LYS A 79 -12.63 -0.08 3.50
C LYS A 79 -13.85 -0.40 4.35
N ARG A 80 -14.34 0.56 5.14
CA ARG A 80 -15.62 0.41 5.82
C ARG A 80 -16.71 0.29 4.76
N ASN A 81 -17.54 -0.74 4.88
CA ASN A 81 -18.73 -0.83 4.05
C ASN A 81 -19.71 0.24 4.52
N ALA A 82 -20.05 1.19 3.66
CA ALA A 82 -20.91 2.32 4.02
C ALA A 82 -22.33 1.89 4.43
N SER A 83 -22.71 0.64 4.18
CA SER A 83 -23.99 0.04 4.61
C SER A 83 -23.97 -0.54 6.02
N ALA A 84 -22.82 -0.62 6.67
CA ALA A 84 -22.70 -1.06 8.06
C ALA A 84 -22.35 0.16 8.93
N CYS A 85 -23.39 0.88 9.34
CA CYS A 85 -23.31 1.91 10.38
C CYS A 85 -23.60 1.27 11.73
#